data_AF-W4QU63-F1
#
_entry.id   AF-W4QU63-F1
#
_cell.length_a   1.000
_cell.length_b   1.000
_cell.length_c   1.000
_cell.angle_alpha   90.00
_cell.angle_beta   90.00
_cell.angle_gamma   90.00
#
_symmetry.space_group_name_H-M   'P 1'
#
loop_
_entity.id
_entity.type
_entity.pdbx_description
1 polymer ?
#
loop_
_entity_poly.entity_id
_entity_poly.type
_entity_poly.pdbx_seq_one_letter_code
_entity_poly.pdbx_strand_id
1 'polypeptide(L)'
;MTTKKRIIQAKKGVERECKGWEQEAVLRMLYNNLDPEVAEKPEDLIVYGGIGKAARNWESFDAIVRSLKTLEADETLLIQSGKPVGMFKTHAHAPRVLLSNSVLVPKWANWDHFHKLEKEGLMMYGQMTAGSWIYIGTQGILQGTYETFAELARQHFGSGLKGTLTLTAGLGGMGVLSL
;
A
#
# COMPACT_ATOMS: atom_id res chain seq x y z
N MET A 1 27.46 8.93 9.35
CA MET A 1 27.21 9.15 7.91
C MET A 1 25.73 9.46 7.74
N THR A 2 25.38 10.70 7.43
CA THR A 2 24.00 11.12 7.17
C THR A 2 23.58 10.60 5.80
N THR A 3 22.98 9.40 5.75
CA THR A 3 22.30 8.90 4.55
C THR A 3 21.20 9.89 4.20
N LYS A 4 21.34 10.57 3.07
CA LYS A 4 20.37 11.53 2.55
C LYS A 4 19.02 10.83 2.42
N LYS A 5 18.03 11.22 3.23
CA LYS A 5 16.70 10.59 3.27
C LYS A 5 16.06 10.72 1.88
N ARG A 6 15.74 9.59 1.25
CA ARG A 6 15.09 9.58 -0.07
C ARG A 6 13.65 10.04 0.10
N ILE A 7 13.27 11.10 -0.60
CA ILE A 7 11.89 11.59 -0.64
C ILE A 7 11.27 11.09 -1.95
N ILE A 8 10.19 10.31 -1.82
CA ILE A 8 9.43 9.78 -2.94
C ILE A 8 8.13 10.57 -3.01
N GLN A 9 7.77 11.09 -4.18
CA GLN A 9 6.51 11.78 -4.40
C GLN A 9 6.00 11.49 -5.81
N ALA A 10 4.69 11.40 -5.97
CA ALA A 10 4.07 11.19 -7.27
C ALA A 10 4.27 12.42 -8.17
N LYS A 11 4.67 12.20 -9.43
CA LYS A 11 4.73 13.27 -10.43
C LYS A 11 3.33 13.83 -10.67
N LYS A 12 3.22 15.16 -10.70
CA LYS A 12 1.98 15.90 -10.98
C LYS A 12 1.95 16.36 -12.45
N GLY A 13 0.76 16.64 -12.98
CA GLY A 13 0.57 17.12 -14.35
C GLY A 13 0.53 16.01 -15.41
N VAL A 14 0.56 16.42 -16.69
CA VAL A 14 0.28 15.55 -17.85
C VAL A 14 1.49 14.82 -18.43
N GLU A 15 2.70 15.22 -18.05
CA GLU A 15 3.92 14.58 -18.52
C GLU A 15 4.11 13.20 -17.89
N ARG A 16 4.47 12.20 -18.71
CA ARG A 16 4.63 10.81 -18.29
C ARG A 16 6.10 10.40 -18.24
N GLU A 17 6.42 9.46 -17.36
CA GLU A 17 7.70 8.75 -17.31
C GLU A 17 7.60 7.33 -17.92
N CYS A 18 6.39 6.77 -17.95
CA CYS A 18 6.09 5.47 -18.55
C CYS A 18 5.58 5.58 -20.01
N LYS A 19 5.59 4.46 -20.74
CA LYS A 19 5.15 4.36 -22.15
C LYS A 19 3.64 4.66 -22.33
N GLY A 20 2.82 4.31 -21.35
CA GLY A 20 1.36 4.49 -21.36
C GLY A 20 0.83 5.09 -20.07
N TRP A 21 -0.40 5.62 -20.11
CA TRP A 21 -1.06 6.20 -18.92
C TRP A 21 -1.39 5.15 -17.86
N GLU A 22 -1.67 3.91 -18.26
CA GLU A 22 -1.97 2.83 -17.31
C GLU A 22 -0.74 2.46 -16.49
N GLN A 23 0.44 2.34 -17.11
CA GLN A 23 1.71 2.12 -16.43
C GLN A 23 2.10 3.34 -15.57
N GLU A 24 1.89 4.56 -16.09
CA GLU A 24 2.13 5.80 -15.35
C GLU A 24 1.27 5.88 -14.09
N ALA A 25 -0.02 5.49 -14.18
CA ALA A 25 -0.92 5.48 -13.04
C ALA A 25 -0.39 4.56 -11.95
N VAL A 26 0.04 3.34 -12.30
CA VAL A 26 0.66 2.40 -11.36
C VAL A 26 1.90 3.00 -10.70
N LEU A 27 2.80 3.61 -11.48
CA LEU A 27 4.02 4.24 -10.96
C LEU A 27 3.71 5.37 -9.98
N ARG A 28 2.77 6.25 -10.33
CA ARG A 28 2.37 7.37 -9.47
C ARG A 28 1.72 6.89 -8.20
N MET A 29 0.90 5.85 -8.26
CA MET A 29 0.26 5.30 -7.06
C MET A 29 1.26 4.59 -6.14
N LEU A 30 2.26 3.89 -6.70
CA LEU A 30 3.40 3.38 -5.93
C LEU A 30 4.14 4.52 -5.21
N TYR A 31 4.39 5.64 -5.90
CA TYR A 31 5.01 6.82 -5.29
C TYR A 31 4.12 7.47 -4.23
N ASN A 32 2.82 7.59 -4.48
CA ASN A 32 1.86 8.15 -3.53
C ASN A 32 1.84 7.38 -2.22
N ASN A 33 1.91 6.04 -2.27
CA ASN A 33 2.01 5.20 -1.08
C ASN A 33 3.27 5.48 -0.24
N LEU A 34 4.30 6.15 -0.78
CA LEU A 34 5.54 6.48 -0.08
C LEU A 34 5.75 8.00 0.05
N ASP A 35 4.74 8.80 -0.28
CA ASP A 35 4.80 10.24 -0.06
C ASP A 35 4.90 10.52 1.46
N PRO A 36 5.83 11.38 1.92
CA PRO A 36 5.93 11.76 3.34
C PRO A 36 4.64 12.34 3.94
N GLU A 37 3.74 12.88 3.12
CA GLU A 37 2.43 13.36 3.59
C GLU A 37 1.38 12.23 3.74
N VAL A 38 1.67 11.04 3.21
CA VAL A 38 0.74 9.91 3.13
C VAL A 38 1.19 8.75 4.03
N ALA A 39 2.44 8.33 3.91
CA ALA A 39 2.99 7.16 4.58
C ALA A 39 3.42 7.44 6.02
N GLU A 40 3.23 6.48 6.93
CA GLU A 40 3.67 6.60 8.32
C GLU A 40 5.20 6.63 8.46
N LYS A 41 5.94 5.83 7.66
CA LYS A 41 7.40 5.76 7.73
C LYS A 41 8.03 5.39 6.37
N PRO A 42 7.99 6.29 5.37
CA PRO A 42 8.36 6.00 3.98
C PRO A 42 9.83 5.63 3.77
N GLU A 43 10.75 6.09 4.63
CA GLU A 43 12.17 5.71 4.55
C GLU A 43 12.42 4.19 4.67
N ASP A 44 11.53 3.49 5.37
CA ASP A 44 11.57 2.05 5.57
C ASP A 44 10.57 1.33 4.64
N LEU A 45 10.02 2.06 3.65
CA LEU A 45 8.97 1.63 2.72
C LEU A 45 7.62 1.33 3.39
N ILE A 46 7.47 1.68 4.68
CA ILE A 46 6.28 1.41 5.47
C ILE A 46 5.24 2.48 5.21
N VAL A 47 4.05 2.03 4.80
CA VAL A 47 2.89 2.86 4.47
C VAL A 47 2.00 3.04 5.68
N TYR A 48 1.48 1.94 6.26
CA TYR A 48 0.63 1.97 7.45
C TYR A 48 0.50 0.57 8.10
N GLY A 49 -0.11 0.52 9.29
CA GLY A 49 -0.56 -0.74 9.89
C GLY A 49 0.60 -1.60 10.41
N GLY A 50 1.54 -0.97 11.10
CA GLY A 50 2.74 -1.63 11.63
C GLY A 50 3.84 -1.71 10.58
N ILE A 51 3.99 -2.86 9.92
CA ILE A 51 5.04 -3.11 8.92
C ILE A 51 4.50 -3.26 7.49
N GLY A 52 3.31 -2.71 7.22
CA GLY A 52 2.70 -2.74 5.89
C GLY A 52 3.52 -1.92 4.90
N LYS A 53 4.16 -2.56 3.92
CA LYS A 53 5.13 -1.94 3.01
C LYS A 53 4.64 -1.87 1.56
N ALA A 54 5.15 -0.88 0.82
CA ALA A 54 4.88 -0.71 -0.60
C ALA A 54 5.77 -1.60 -1.50
N ALA A 55 7.00 -1.89 -1.06
CA ALA A 55 7.93 -2.79 -1.74
C ALA A 55 8.80 -3.52 -0.70
N ARG A 56 9.37 -4.67 -1.06
CA ARG A 56 10.07 -5.55 -0.12
C ARG A 56 11.29 -4.89 0.52
N ASN A 57 12.06 -4.22 -0.32
CA ASN A 57 13.27 -3.47 0.02
C ASN A 57 13.54 -2.44 -1.09
N TRP A 58 14.50 -1.55 -0.88
CA TRP A 58 14.81 -0.47 -1.83
C TRP A 58 15.27 -0.98 -3.19
N GLU A 59 16.01 -2.09 -3.24
CA GLU A 59 16.39 -2.73 -4.50
C GLU A 59 15.15 -3.18 -5.30
N SER A 60 14.18 -3.80 -4.64
CA SER A 60 12.92 -4.20 -5.24
C SER A 60 12.10 -3.00 -5.70
N PHE A 61 12.04 -1.93 -4.90
CA PHE A 61 11.39 -0.68 -5.28
C PHE A 61 11.98 -0.11 -6.58
N ASP A 62 13.31 0.02 -6.64
CA ASP A 62 13.98 0.56 -7.82
C ASP A 62 13.81 -0.34 -9.04
N ALA A 63 13.79 -1.66 -8.85
CA ALA A 63 13.47 -2.61 -9.91
C ALA A 63 12.03 -2.45 -10.41
N ILE A 64 11.04 -2.27 -9.52
CA ILE A 64 9.64 -2.03 -9.91
C ILE A 64 9.53 -0.76 -10.74
N VAL A 65 10.15 0.33 -10.27
CA VAL A 65 10.15 1.62 -10.99
C VAL A 65 10.74 1.47 -12.39
N ARG A 66 11.90 0.80 -12.51
CA ARG A 66 12.50 0.52 -13.82
C ARG A 66 11.57 -0.31 -14.71
N SER A 67 11.00 -1.39 -14.19
CA SER A 67 10.08 -2.25 -14.92
C SER A 67 8.86 -1.50 -15.43
N LEU A 68 8.21 -0.68 -14.58
CA LEU A 68 7.02 0.10 -14.98
C LEU A 68 7.32 1.13 -16.07
N LYS A 69 8.53 1.72 -16.08
CA LYS A 69 8.94 2.67 -17.12
C LYS A 69 9.14 2.00 -18.48
N THR A 70 9.51 0.72 -18.50
CA THR A 70 9.76 -0.03 -19.74
C THR A 70 8.60 -0.92 -20.17
N LEU A 71 7.63 -1.20 -19.29
CA LEU A 71 6.51 -2.10 -19.50
C LEU A 71 5.64 -1.67 -20.69
N GLU A 72 5.43 -2.59 -21.64
CA GLU A 72 4.57 -2.34 -22.80
C GLU A 72 3.07 -2.44 -22.46
N ALA A 73 2.23 -1.97 -23.39
CA ALA A 73 0.77 -2.01 -23.24
C ALA A 73 0.18 -3.42 -23.34
N ASP A 74 0.92 -4.40 -23.87
CA ASP A 74 0.52 -5.79 -23.99
C ASP A 74 1.34 -6.72 -23.09
N GLU A 75 1.98 -6.17 -22.05
CA GLU A 75 2.73 -6.92 -21.05
C GLU A 75 2.10 -6.78 -19.66
N THR A 76 2.39 -7.76 -18.80
CA THR A 76 1.99 -7.80 -17.39
C THR A 76 3.21 -8.07 -16.51
N LEU A 77 3.46 -7.18 -15.55
CA LEU A 77 4.47 -7.31 -14.51
C LEU A 77 3.92 -8.12 -13.33
N LEU A 78 4.69 -9.09 -12.85
CA LEU A 78 4.36 -9.90 -11.68
C LEU A 78 5.14 -9.42 -10.46
N ILE A 79 4.40 -9.10 -9.39
CA ILE A 79 4.95 -8.76 -8.08
C ILE A 79 4.64 -9.87 -7.09
N GLN A 80 5.68 -10.47 -6.51
CA GLN A 80 5.58 -11.46 -5.44
C GLN A 80 6.11 -10.84 -4.15
N SER A 81 5.26 -10.69 -3.13
CA SER A 81 5.58 -10.06 -1.85
C SER A 81 6.50 -8.84 -2.01
N GLY A 82 6.04 -7.86 -2.78
CA GLY A 82 6.76 -6.59 -3.02
C GLY A 82 8.05 -6.66 -3.84
N LYS A 83 8.33 -7.78 -4.52
CA LYS A 83 9.48 -7.94 -5.43
C LYS A 83 8.99 -8.18 -6.86
N PRO A 84 9.54 -7.49 -7.88
CA PRO A 84 9.24 -7.79 -9.27
C PRO A 84 9.96 -9.08 -9.68
N VAL A 85 9.20 -10.10 -10.09
CA VAL A 85 9.74 -11.46 -10.35
C VAL A 85 9.65 -11.89 -11.80
N GLY A 86 8.86 -11.21 -12.63
CA GLY A 86 8.76 -11.54 -14.04
C GLY A 86 7.86 -10.57 -14.78
N MET A 87 8.00 -10.55 -16.10
CA MET A 87 7.19 -9.75 -17.02
C MET A 87 6.88 -10.63 -18.22
N PHE A 88 5.60 -10.76 -18.55
CA PHE A 88 5.13 -11.67 -19.58
C PHE A 88 4.24 -10.92 -20.55
N LYS A 89 4.33 -11.29 -21.83
CA LYS A 89 3.40 -10.82 -22.86
C LYS A 89 2.01 -11.41 -22.58
N THR A 90 1.02 -10.53 -22.56
CA THR A 90 -0.39 -10.81 -22.39
C THR A 90 -1.16 -10.14 -23.55
N HIS A 91 -1.96 -9.11 -23.28
CA HIS A 91 -2.71 -8.35 -24.26
C HIS A 91 -3.16 -7.00 -23.68
N ALA A 92 -3.55 -6.05 -24.51
CA ALA A 92 -3.91 -4.69 -24.09
C ALA A 92 -4.98 -4.62 -22.99
N HIS A 93 -5.95 -5.53 -22.98
CA HIS A 93 -7.02 -5.56 -21.96
C HIS A 93 -6.68 -6.33 -20.68
N ALA A 94 -5.49 -6.93 -20.57
CA ALA A 94 -5.05 -7.58 -19.35
C ALA A 94 -4.60 -6.53 -18.33
N PRO A 95 -4.56 -6.85 -17.02
CA PRO A 95 -3.92 -5.97 -16.05
C PRO A 95 -2.43 -5.75 -16.37
N ARG A 96 -1.95 -4.52 -16.23
CA ARG A 96 -0.50 -4.21 -16.36
C ARG A 96 0.33 -4.81 -15.22
N VAL A 97 -0.25 -4.96 -14.04
CA VAL A 97 0.43 -5.55 -12.87
C VAL A 97 -0.47 -6.54 -12.17
N LEU A 98 0.09 -7.69 -11.82
CA LEU A 98 -0.52 -8.67 -10.92
C LEU A 98 0.34 -8.81 -9.66
N LEU A 99 -0.29 -8.76 -8.49
CA LEU A 99 0.39 -8.77 -7.20
C LEU A 99 -0.12 -9.92 -6.33
N SER A 100 0.80 -10.63 -5.68
CA SER A 100 0.49 -11.61 -4.64
C SER A 100 1.45 -11.39 -3.48
N ASN A 101 0.94 -10.80 -2.39
CA ASN A 101 1.73 -10.40 -1.23
C ASN A 101 1.37 -11.23 0.00
N SER A 102 2.36 -11.57 0.82
CA SER A 102 2.20 -12.22 2.13
C SER A 102 1.52 -13.60 2.11
N VAL A 103 1.33 -14.21 0.95
CA VAL A 103 0.64 -15.50 0.84
C VAL A 103 1.53 -16.62 1.40
N LEU A 104 0.97 -17.40 2.32
CA LEU A 104 1.59 -18.55 2.95
C LEU A 104 0.62 -19.73 2.94
N VAL A 105 1.13 -20.95 2.80
CA VAL A 105 0.32 -22.15 2.96
C VAL A 105 -0.21 -22.19 4.42
N PRO A 106 -1.50 -22.53 4.67
CA PRO A 106 -2.14 -22.29 5.96
C PRO A 106 -1.41 -22.83 7.19
N LYS A 107 -0.76 -24.00 7.08
CA LYS A 107 0.01 -24.60 8.19
C LYS A 107 1.16 -23.70 8.67
N TRP A 108 1.68 -22.83 7.81
CA TRP A 108 2.77 -21.90 8.09
C TRP A 108 2.32 -20.43 8.13
N ALA A 109 1.03 -20.15 8.02
CA ALA A 109 0.48 -18.79 8.03
C ALA A 109 0.44 -18.21 9.45
N ASN A 110 1.62 -18.02 10.05
CA ASN A 110 1.81 -17.41 11.37
C ASN A 110 2.98 -16.42 11.35
N TRP A 111 3.02 -15.55 12.38
CA TRP A 111 4.02 -14.48 12.46
C TRP A 111 5.45 -14.98 12.64
N ASP A 112 5.66 -16.08 13.38
CA ASP A 112 7.01 -16.62 13.57
C ASP A 112 7.64 -17.04 12.25
N HIS A 113 6.88 -17.76 11.42
CA HIS A 113 7.33 -18.17 10.10
C HIS A 113 7.47 -16.99 9.14
N PHE A 114 6.50 -16.05 9.18
CA PHE A 114 6.57 -14.82 8.41
C PHE A 114 7.87 -14.04 8.70
N HIS A 115 8.20 -13.82 9.99
CA HIS A 115 9.39 -13.06 10.39
C HIS A 115 10.69 -13.80 10.09
N LYS A 116 10.68 -15.14 10.13
CA LYS A 116 11.82 -15.92 9.63
C LYS A 116 12.08 -15.62 8.16
N LEU A 117 11.07 -15.69 7.30
CA LEU A 117 11.19 -15.40 5.87
C LEU A 117 11.53 -13.93 5.60
N GLU A 118 11.01 -13.00 6.41
CA GLU A 118 11.35 -11.58 6.31
C GLU A 118 12.84 -11.34 6.57
N LYS A 119 13.41 -11.95 7.62
CA LYS A 119 14.85 -11.86 7.93
C LYS A 119 15.72 -12.46 6.82
N GLU A 120 15.21 -13.48 6.13
CA GLU A 120 15.86 -14.08 4.96
C GLU A 120 15.65 -13.27 3.65
N GLY A 121 14.92 -12.14 3.70
CA GLY A 121 14.63 -11.30 2.53
C GLY A 121 13.61 -11.89 1.56
N LEU A 122 12.83 -12.89 2.00
CA LEU A 122 11.87 -13.64 1.20
C LEU A 122 10.43 -13.13 1.34
N MET A 123 10.17 -12.24 2.31
CA MET A 123 8.81 -11.83 2.66
C MET A 123 8.66 -10.31 2.80
N MET A 124 7.44 -9.84 2.53
CA MET A 124 6.97 -8.48 2.78
C MET A 124 5.53 -8.57 3.28
N TYR A 125 5.17 -7.76 4.27
CA TYR A 125 3.77 -7.61 4.69
C TYR A 125 3.10 -6.54 3.83
N GLY A 126 2.17 -6.95 2.97
CA GLY A 126 1.46 -6.05 2.07
C GLY A 126 0.30 -5.26 2.68
N GLN A 127 -0.15 -5.59 3.90
CA GLN A 127 -1.44 -5.10 4.42
C GLN A 127 -2.53 -5.28 3.33
N MET A 128 -3.49 -4.36 3.22
CA MET A 128 -4.48 -4.30 2.14
C MET A 128 -3.98 -3.37 1.04
N THR A 129 -3.88 -2.06 1.30
CA THR A 129 -3.60 -1.06 0.25
C THR A 129 -2.14 -0.60 0.21
N ALA A 130 -1.32 -1.02 1.18
CA ALA A 130 0.10 -0.70 1.23
C ALA A 130 0.86 -1.38 0.08
N GLY A 131 0.75 -2.71 -0.02
CA GLY A 131 1.41 -3.52 -1.04
C GLY A 131 0.68 -3.59 -2.37
N SER A 132 -0.53 -3.02 -2.47
CA SER A 132 -1.32 -2.93 -3.71
C SER A 132 -1.40 -1.51 -4.29
N TRP A 133 -0.70 -0.55 -3.67
CA TRP A 133 -0.51 0.80 -4.18
C TRP A 133 -1.82 1.56 -4.42
N ILE A 134 -2.66 1.64 -3.39
CA ILE A 134 -3.91 2.43 -3.46
C ILE A 134 -4.24 3.07 -2.10
N TYR A 135 -3.23 3.30 -1.27
CA TYR A 135 -3.41 3.97 0.01
C TYR A 135 -3.48 5.48 -0.21
N ILE A 136 -4.50 6.10 0.38
CA ILE A 136 -4.81 7.53 0.22
C ILE A 136 -4.77 8.27 1.56
N GLY A 137 -3.93 7.79 2.47
CA GLY A 137 -3.89 8.29 3.83
C GLY A 137 -5.15 7.93 4.61
N THR A 138 -5.35 8.67 5.69
CA THR A 138 -6.45 8.48 6.64
C THR A 138 -7.84 8.56 6.02
N GLN A 139 -8.01 9.29 4.90
CA GLN A 139 -9.29 9.37 4.20
C GLN A 139 -9.83 7.98 3.79
N GLY A 140 -8.95 7.01 3.53
CA GLY A 140 -9.34 5.67 3.09
C GLY A 140 -10.26 4.92 4.06
N ILE A 141 -10.20 5.21 5.37
CA ILE A 141 -11.06 4.57 6.39
C ILE A 141 -12.07 5.51 7.01
N LEU A 142 -11.95 6.82 6.77
CA LEU A 142 -12.81 7.86 7.33
C LEU A 142 -14.30 7.53 7.16
N GLN A 143 -14.72 7.22 5.94
CA GLN A 143 -16.12 6.91 5.67
C GLN A 143 -16.56 5.62 6.40
N GLY A 144 -15.73 4.58 6.42
CA GLY A 144 -16.05 3.33 7.10
C GLY A 144 -16.20 3.49 8.62
N THR A 145 -15.31 4.26 9.24
CA THR A 145 -15.40 4.60 10.67
C THR A 145 -16.65 5.44 10.95
N TYR A 146 -16.93 6.46 10.13
CA TYR A 146 -18.15 7.25 10.23
C TYR A 146 -19.41 6.39 10.15
N GLU A 147 -19.51 5.50 9.16
CA GLU A 147 -20.68 4.63 8.99
C GLU A 147 -20.84 3.63 10.14
N THR A 148 -19.73 3.16 10.72
CA THR A 148 -19.76 2.29 11.90
C THR A 148 -20.39 3.02 13.09
N PHE A 149 -19.96 4.25 13.36
CA PHE A 149 -20.54 5.07 14.43
C PHE A 149 -21.97 5.50 14.13
N ALA A 150 -22.28 5.83 12.88
CA ALA A 150 -23.63 6.19 12.45
C ALA A 150 -24.60 5.01 12.64
N GLU A 151 -24.18 3.79 12.32
CA GLU A 151 -24.99 2.59 12.51
C GLU A 151 -25.15 2.23 13.99
N LEU A 152 -24.08 2.30 14.77
CA LEU A 152 -24.15 2.15 16.23
C LEU A 152 -25.12 3.15 16.85
N ALA A 153 -25.12 4.40 16.39
CA ALA A 153 -26.04 5.43 16.83
C ALA A 153 -27.50 5.10 16.50
N ARG A 154 -27.77 4.57 15.29
CA ARG A 154 -29.11 4.12 14.87
C ARG A 154 -29.63 2.99 15.75
N GLN A 155 -28.78 2.00 16.06
CA GLN A 155 -29.16 0.83 16.85
C GLN A 155 -29.35 1.13 18.34
N HIS A 156 -28.56 2.05 18.92
CA HIS A 156 -28.48 2.20 20.38
C HIS A 156 -28.83 3.58 20.94
N PHE A 157 -28.82 4.64 20.12
CA PHE A 157 -28.92 6.03 20.61
C PHE A 157 -29.91 6.90 19.83
N GLY A 158 -30.91 6.29 19.17
CA GLY A 158 -31.94 7.04 18.46
C GLY A 158 -31.41 7.79 17.23
N SER A 159 -30.40 7.24 16.55
CA SER A 159 -29.78 7.78 15.33
C SER A 159 -28.91 9.03 15.52
N GLY A 160 -28.38 9.26 16.73
CA GLY A 160 -27.38 10.31 16.97
C GLY A 160 -26.46 10.02 18.15
N LEU A 161 -25.24 10.55 18.12
CA LEU A 161 -24.25 10.43 19.21
C LEU A 161 -24.11 11.71 20.06
N LYS A 162 -24.98 12.70 19.84
CA LYS A 162 -24.95 13.96 20.61
C LYS A 162 -25.16 13.67 22.10
N GLY A 163 -24.22 14.14 22.94
CA GLY A 163 -24.27 13.93 24.39
C GLY A 163 -23.74 12.56 24.85
N THR A 164 -23.13 11.79 23.95
CA THR A 164 -22.43 10.55 24.29
C THR A 164 -20.91 10.78 24.39
N LEU A 165 -20.22 9.89 25.10
CA LEU A 165 -18.76 9.84 25.16
C LEU A 165 -18.29 8.54 24.52
N THR A 166 -17.43 8.64 23.50
CA THR A 166 -16.76 7.48 22.89
C THR A 166 -15.33 7.38 23.42
N LEU A 167 -14.96 6.19 23.89
CA LEU A 167 -13.61 5.87 24.35
C LEU A 167 -12.95 4.91 23.35
N THR A 168 -11.70 5.19 22.98
CA THR A 168 -10.94 4.49 21.95
C THR A 168 -9.43 4.68 22.15
N ALA A 169 -8.60 3.97 21.41
CA ALA A 169 -7.14 4.12 21.42
C ALA A 169 -6.52 3.80 20.05
N GLY A 170 -5.32 4.34 19.81
CA GLY A 170 -4.54 4.13 18.60
C GLY A 170 -4.75 5.24 17.57
N LEU A 171 -3.76 6.13 17.44
CA LEU A 171 -3.79 7.28 16.51
C LEU A 171 -2.79 7.11 15.36
N GLY A 172 -2.69 5.89 14.81
CA GLY A 172 -1.94 5.64 13.57
C GLY A 172 -2.70 6.16 12.34
N GLY A 173 -2.14 5.94 11.15
CA GLY A 173 -2.68 6.42 9.87
C GLY A 173 -4.13 6.02 9.61
N MET A 174 -4.56 4.89 10.15
CA MET A 174 -5.97 4.44 10.08
C MET A 174 -6.76 4.66 11.38
N GLY A 175 -6.09 4.91 12.51
CA GLY A 175 -6.73 4.95 13.84
C GLY A 175 -7.15 6.34 14.31
N VAL A 176 -6.60 7.40 13.72
CA VAL A 176 -6.79 8.80 14.12
C VAL A 176 -8.24 9.31 14.08
N LEU A 177 -9.16 8.55 13.48
CA LEU A 177 -10.54 8.95 13.17
C LEU A 177 -11.55 8.64 14.28
N SER A 178 -11.07 8.30 15.46
CA SER A 178 -11.91 7.95 16.59
C SER A 178 -12.28 9.17 17.48
N LEU A 179 -12.08 10.40 16.98
CA LEU A 179 -12.36 11.67 17.68
C LEU A 179 -13.21 12.60 16.81
#